data_AF-A0A1H3ZLW2-F1
#
_entry.id   AF-A0A1H3ZLW2-F1
#
_cell.length_a   1.000
_cell.length_b   1.000
_cell.length_c   1.000
_cell.angle_alpha   90.00
_cell.angle_beta   90.00
_cell.angle_gamma   90.00
#
_symmetry.space_group_name_H-M   'P 1'
#
loop_
_entity.id
_entity.type
_entity.pdbx_description
1 polymer ?
#
loop_
_entity_poly.entity_id
_entity_poly.type
_entity_poly.pdbx_seq_one_letter_code
_entity_poly.pdbx_strand_id
1 'polypeptide(L)'
;MIPTLILVIFSVAAIILSIMSTKPNVTSGEFNKEEVKERKVNILFFGNFHKMKFEDYHWGIQQIIDDKDYVYEALTKDLYYLGIVLERKYKLLRITYTVFLLGIIVSVMSFIIAFYLM
;
A
#
# COMPACT_ATOMS: atom_id res chain seq x y z
N MET A 1 15.77 11.18 -32.07
CA MET A 1 14.97 10.00 -31.67
C MET A 1 15.43 9.40 -30.34
N ILE A 2 16.74 9.31 -30.06
CA ILE A 2 17.28 8.76 -28.81
C ILE A 2 16.71 9.45 -27.54
N PRO A 3 16.66 10.80 -27.43
CA PRO A 3 16.17 11.46 -26.21
C PRO A 3 14.70 11.18 -25.91
N THR A 4 13.88 11.08 -26.97
CA THR A 4 12.46 10.74 -26.90
C THR A 4 12.25 9.30 -26.43
N LEU A 5 13.07 8.36 -26.92
CA LEU A 5 12.97 6.94 -26.55
C LEU A 5 13.36 6.72 -25.09
N ILE A 6 14.39 7.42 -24.60
CA ILE A 6 14.77 7.43 -23.17
C ILE A 6 13.58 7.91 -22.33
N LEU A 7 12.97 9.05 -22.68
CA LEU A 7 11.83 9.59 -21.93
C LEU A 7 10.68 8.60 -21.84
N VAL A 8 10.31 7.98 -22.96
CA VAL A 8 9.21 7.03 -23.04
C VAL A 8 9.48 5.81 -22.17
N ILE A 9 10.67 5.22 -22.23
CA ILE A 9 11.02 4.03 -21.42
C ILE A 9 10.88 4.34 -19.93
N PHE A 10 11.47 5.44 -19.46
CA PHE A 10 11.41 5.82 -18.05
C PHE A 10 9.99 6.18 -17.61
N SER A 11 9.20 6.82 -18.47
CA SER A 11 7.80 7.15 -18.19
C SER A 11 6.94 5.89 -18.07
N VAL A 12 7.09 4.94 -18.98
CA VAL A 12 6.38 3.64 -18.93
C VAL A 12 6.79 2.87 -17.68
N ALA A 13 8.09 2.80 -17.37
CA ALA A 13 8.57 2.14 -16.15
C ALA A 13 7.97 2.78 -14.88
N ALA A 14 7.93 4.12 -14.81
CA ALA A 14 7.32 4.84 -13.70
C ALA A 14 5.81 4.57 -13.58
N ILE A 15 5.07 4.54 -14.70
CA ILE A 15 3.65 4.22 -14.70
C ILE A 15 3.41 2.80 -14.17
N ILE A 16 4.19 1.81 -14.63
CA ILE A 16 4.10 0.42 -14.15
C ILE A 16 4.33 0.36 -12.63
N LEU A 17 5.37 1.02 -12.13
CA LEU A 17 5.67 1.06 -10.70
C LEU A 17 4.56 1.77 -9.89
N SER A 18 3.96 2.83 -10.44
CA SER A 18 2.82 3.52 -9.84
C SER A 18 1.56 2.66 -9.78
N ILE A 19 1.31 1.83 -10.81
CA ILE A 19 0.21 0.86 -10.79
C ILE A 19 0.48 -0.21 -9.73
N MET A 20 1.73 -0.66 -9.58
CA MET A 20 2.09 -1.63 -8.55
C MET A 20 1.94 -1.08 -7.13
N SER A 21 2.22 0.21 -6.90
CA SER A 21 2.08 0.84 -5.57
C SER A 21 0.62 1.05 -5.16
N THR A 22 -0.29 1.18 -6.13
CA THR A 22 -1.73 1.37 -5.92
C THR A 22 -2.52 0.06 -5.93
N LYS A 23 -1.96 -1.03 -6.48
CA LYS A 23 -2.60 -2.35 -6.49
C LYS A 23 -2.96 -2.79 -5.06
N PRO A 24 -4.24 -3.07 -4.76
CA PRO A 24 -4.64 -3.49 -3.44
C PRO A 24 -4.09 -4.90 -3.14
N ASN A 25 -3.64 -5.11 -1.90
CA ASN A 25 -3.39 -6.45 -1.40
C ASN A 25 -4.72 -7.09 -1.03
N VAL A 26 -4.99 -8.30 -1.54
CA VAL A 26 -6.23 -9.02 -1.27
C VAL A 26 -6.09 -9.77 0.04
N THR A 27 -6.75 -9.28 1.09
CA THR A 27 -6.98 -10.03 2.34
C THR A 27 -8.32 -10.75 2.28
N SER A 28 -8.55 -11.71 3.18
CA SER A 28 -9.83 -12.44 3.31
C SER A 28 -11.01 -11.47 3.37
N GLY A 29 -10.91 -10.47 4.25
CA GLY A 29 -11.95 -9.46 4.46
C GLY A 29 -13.06 -9.87 5.42
N GLU A 30 -13.01 -11.11 5.90
CA GLU A 30 -13.93 -11.68 6.87
C GLU A 30 -13.15 -12.50 7.91
N PHE A 31 -13.72 -12.63 9.11
CA PHE A 31 -13.22 -13.48 10.18
C PHE A 31 -14.34 -14.31 10.80
N ASN A 32 -13.98 -15.42 11.43
CA ASN A 32 -14.90 -16.32 12.12
C ASN A 32 -15.10 -15.91 13.58
N LYS A 33 -16.25 -16.27 14.16
CA LYS A 33 -16.58 -15.96 15.56
C LYS A 33 -15.61 -16.63 16.53
N GLU A 34 -15.11 -17.81 16.18
CA GLU A 34 -14.10 -18.56 16.92
C GLU A 34 -12.78 -17.80 16.98
N GLU A 35 -12.35 -17.17 15.88
CA GLU A 35 -11.10 -16.41 15.83
C GLU A 35 -11.12 -15.18 16.75
N VAL A 36 -12.30 -14.58 16.94
CA VAL A 36 -12.50 -13.47 17.90
C VAL A 36 -12.35 -14.00 19.33
N LYS A 37 -13.02 -15.11 19.66
CA LYS A 37 -12.95 -15.71 21.00
C LYS A 37 -11.54 -16.17 21.36
N GLU A 38 -10.79 -16.66 20.37
CA GLU A 38 -9.40 -17.10 20.53
C GLU A 38 -8.37 -15.96 20.41
N ARG A 39 -8.80 -14.70 20.23
CA ARG A 39 -7.95 -13.52 20.02
C ARG A 39 -6.96 -13.65 18.85
N LYS A 40 -7.26 -14.52 17.88
CA LYS A 40 -6.40 -14.79 16.72
C LYS A 40 -6.51 -13.73 15.63
N VAL A 41 -7.64 -13.03 15.57
CA VAL A 41 -7.87 -11.94 14.63
C VAL A 41 -7.80 -10.58 15.30
N ASN A 42 -7.20 -9.61 14.61
CA ASN A 42 -7.39 -8.21 14.95
C ASN A 42 -8.66 -7.69 14.28
N ILE A 43 -9.74 -7.57 15.06
CA ILE A 43 -11.03 -7.12 14.55
C ILE A 43 -11.03 -5.64 14.12
N LEU A 44 -10.07 -4.84 14.59
CA LEU A 44 -9.97 -3.42 14.23
C LEU A 44 -9.25 -3.19 12.90
N PHE A 45 -8.59 -4.21 12.36
CA PHE A 45 -7.84 -4.08 11.11
C PHE A 45 -8.76 -4.21 9.90
N PHE A 46 -8.82 -3.16 9.07
CA PHE A 46 -9.71 -3.09 7.90
C PHE A 46 -9.58 -4.29 6.95
N GLY A 47 -8.36 -4.84 6.80
CA GLY A 47 -8.13 -6.00 5.96
C GLY A 47 -8.87 -7.25 6.42
N ASN A 48 -9.26 -7.34 7.69
CA ASN A 48 -9.94 -8.49 8.28
C ASN A 48 -11.47 -8.37 8.29
N PHE A 49 -12.03 -7.16 8.16
CA PHE A 49 -13.49 -6.96 8.31
C PHE A 49 -14.18 -6.29 7.12
N HIS A 50 -13.47 -5.77 6.12
CA HIS A 50 -14.07 -4.92 5.06
C HIS A 50 -15.16 -5.61 4.19
N LYS A 51 -15.33 -6.93 4.27
CA LYS A 51 -16.41 -7.68 3.59
C LYS A 51 -17.49 -8.19 4.55
N MET A 52 -17.32 -7.98 5.86
CA MET A 52 -18.28 -8.45 6.85
C MET A 52 -19.56 -7.63 6.85
N LYS A 53 -20.67 -8.30 7.19
CA LYS A 53 -21.93 -7.62 7.52
C LYS A 53 -21.77 -6.84 8.82
N PHE A 54 -22.51 -5.73 8.92
CA PHE A 54 -22.45 -4.88 10.10
C PHE A 54 -22.80 -5.63 11.38
N GLU A 55 -23.80 -6.52 11.36
CA GLU A 55 -24.24 -7.27 12.52
C GLU A 55 -23.15 -8.19 13.08
N ASP A 56 -22.41 -8.87 12.19
CA ASP A 56 -21.32 -9.77 12.58
C ASP A 56 -20.10 -9.00 13.08
N TYR A 57 -19.78 -7.87 12.44
CA TYR A 57 -18.73 -6.97 12.90
C TYR A 57 -19.07 -6.35 14.26
N HIS A 58 -20.31 -5.88 14.44
CA HIS A 58 -20.80 -5.30 15.68
C HIS A 58 -20.77 -6.32 16.82
N TRP A 59 -21.19 -7.57 16.57
CA TRP A 59 -21.04 -8.66 17.53
C TRP A 59 -19.58 -8.83 17.96
N GLY A 60 -18.64 -8.84 17.00
CA GLY A 60 -17.21 -8.94 17.30
C GLY A 60 -16.69 -7.81 18.18
N ILE A 61 -17.10 -6.57 17.90
CA ILE A 61 -16.75 -5.40 18.73
C ILE A 61 -17.30 -5.54 20.15
N GLN A 62 -18.55 -5.96 20.31
CA GLN A 62 -19.16 -6.20 21.62
C GLN A 62 -18.44 -7.30 22.42
N GLN A 63 -17.80 -8.27 21.77
CA GLN A 63 -17.03 -9.30 22.49
C GLN A 63 -15.75 -8.78 23.12
N ILE A 64 -15.19 -7.67 22.64
CA ILE A 64 -13.89 -7.17 23.10
C ILE A 64 -14.00 -5.92 23.94
N ILE A 65 -15.09 -5.15 23.80
CA ILE A 65 -15.20 -3.80 24.39
C ILE A 65 -15.17 -3.81 25.93
N ASP A 66 -15.62 -4.89 26.55
CA ASP A 66 -15.62 -5.08 28.00
C ASP A 66 -14.22 -5.47 28.55
N ASP A 67 -13.32 -5.94 27.68
CA ASP A 67 -11.94 -6.31 28.01
C ASP A 67 -10.97 -5.22 27.54
N LYS A 68 -10.58 -4.34 28.46
CA LYS A 68 -9.67 -3.22 28.17
C LYS A 68 -8.33 -3.69 27.60
N ASP A 69 -7.77 -4.78 28.10
CA ASP A 69 -6.47 -5.29 27.64
C ASP A 69 -6.58 -5.77 26.19
N TYR A 70 -7.68 -6.45 25.85
CA TYR A 70 -7.92 -6.87 24.48
C TYR A 70 -8.13 -5.68 23.54
N VAL A 71 -8.87 -4.64 23.96
CA VAL A 71 -9.02 -3.40 23.17
C VAL A 71 -7.68 -2.75 22.87
N TYR A 72 -6.82 -2.58 23.88
CA TYR A 72 -5.50 -1.98 23.68
C TYR A 72 -4.58 -2.84 22.81
N GLU A 73 -4.62 -4.16 22.97
CA GLU A 73 -3.87 -5.09 22.11
C GLU A 73 -4.33 -5.00 20.66
N ALA A 74 -5.64 -4.96 20.41
CA ALA A 74 -6.21 -4.81 19.06
C ALA A 74 -5.81 -3.49 18.40
N LEU A 75 -5.89 -2.37 19.15
CA LEU A 75 -5.43 -1.05 18.67
C LEU A 75 -3.94 -1.04 18.36
N THR A 76 -3.13 -1.65 19.23
CA THR A 76 -1.67 -1.74 19.03
C THR A 76 -1.35 -2.53 17.77
N LYS A 77 -1.99 -3.69 17.59
CA LYS A 77 -1.85 -4.50 16.37
C LYS A 77 -2.31 -3.73 15.14
N ASP A 78 -3.40 -2.98 15.22
CA ASP A 78 -3.92 -2.22 14.08
C ASP A 78 -2.91 -1.16 13.62
N LEU A 79 -2.43 -0.33 14.54
CA LEU A 79 -1.41 0.68 14.26
C LEU A 79 -0.12 0.07 13.70
N TYR A 80 0.33 -1.06 14.26
CA TYR A 80 1.52 -1.78 13.80
C TYR A 80 1.36 -2.30 12.36
N TYR A 81 0.27 -3.01 12.07
CA TYR A 81 0.02 -3.53 10.72
C TYR A 81 -0.25 -2.42 9.71
N LEU A 82 -0.94 -1.36 10.11
CA LEU A 82 -1.11 -0.16 9.29
C LEU A 82 0.26 0.42 8.91
N GLY A 83 1.18 0.55 9.88
CA GLY A 83 2.55 0.98 9.65
C GLY A 83 3.29 0.13 8.61
N ILE A 84 3.23 -1.20 8.73
CA ILE A 84 3.87 -2.14 7.78
C ILE A 84 3.29 -1.99 6.35
N VAL A 85 1.97 -1.96 6.23
CA VAL A 85 1.30 -1.81 4.92
C VAL A 85 1.67 -0.47 4.30
N LEU A 86 1.75 0.58 5.11
CA LEU A 86 2.11 1.91 4.69
C LEU A 86 3.55 1.96 4.19
N GLU A 87 4.51 1.45 4.97
CA GLU A 87 5.92 1.40 4.59
C GLU A 87 6.12 0.73 3.22
N ARG A 88 5.47 -0.41 2.98
CA ARG A 88 5.53 -1.10 1.68
C ARG A 88 5.05 -0.23 0.52
N LYS A 89 3.92 0.47 0.69
CA LYS A 89 3.38 1.39 -0.34
C LYS A 89 4.31 2.58 -0.57
N TYR A 90 4.83 3.20 0.50
CA TYR A 90 5.76 4.33 0.40
C TYR A 90 7.09 3.93 -0.21
N LYS A 91 7.59 2.72 0.04
CA LYS A 91 8.82 2.22 -0.58
C LYS A 91 8.68 2.11 -2.09
N LEU A 92 7.60 1.52 -2.59
CA LEU A 92 7.31 1.44 -4.03
C LEU A 92 7.13 2.82 -4.66
N LEU A 93 6.41 3.71 -3.98
CA LEU A 93 6.18 5.07 -4.46
C LEU A 93 7.49 5.86 -4.53
N ARG A 94 8.36 5.73 -3.51
CA ARG A 94 9.70 6.34 -3.51
C ARG A 94 10.55 5.86 -4.69
N ILE A 95 10.56 4.55 -4.95
CA ILE A 95 11.27 3.98 -6.11
C ILE A 95 10.72 4.56 -7.42
N THR A 96 9.39 4.65 -7.54
CA THR A 96 8.72 5.25 -8.72
C THR A 96 9.23 6.67 -8.98
N TYR A 97 9.26 7.51 -7.94
CA TYR A 97 9.76 8.88 -8.05
C TYR A 97 11.23 8.94 -8.43
N THR A 98 12.08 8.11 -7.82
CA THR A 98 13.50 8.06 -8.15
C THR A 98 13.72 7.68 -9.62
N VAL A 99 13.03 6.64 -10.11
CA VAL A 99 13.13 6.21 -11.51
C VAL A 99 12.65 7.31 -12.46
N PHE A 100 11.49 7.91 -12.18
CA PHE A 100 10.93 8.96 -13.03
C PHE A 100 11.82 10.20 -13.09
N LEU A 101 12.31 10.66 -11.93
CA LEU A 101 13.16 11.85 -11.85
C LEU A 101 14.49 11.64 -12.58
N LEU A 102 15.14 10.49 -12.38
CA LEU A 102 16.37 10.14 -13.11
C LEU A 102 16.11 10.09 -14.62
N GLY A 103 14.97 9.50 -15.02
CA GLY A 103 14.56 9.45 -16.43
C GLY A 103 14.40 10.81 -17.08
N ILE A 104 13.75 11.76 -16.38
CA ILE A 104 13.61 13.14 -16.85
C ILE A 104 14.98 13.79 -17.00
N ILE A 105 15.85 13.71 -15.99
CA ILE A 105 17.18 14.35 -16.02
C ILE A 105 18.00 13.81 -17.20
N VAL A 106 18.08 12.48 -17.36
CA VAL A 106 18.83 11.85 -18.46
C VAL A 106 18.23 12.21 -19.82
N SER A 107 16.90 12.28 -19.93
CA SER A 107 16.23 12.68 -21.16
C SER A 107 16.53 14.14 -21.52
N VAL A 108 16.42 15.08 -20.57
CA VAL A 108 16.73 16.50 -20.78
C VAL A 108 18.17 16.68 -21.24
N MET A 109 19.14 16.03 -20.57
CA MET A 109 20.54 16.06 -20.98
C MET A 109 20.73 15.52 -22.40
N SER A 110 20.03 14.42 -22.73
CA SER A 110 20.08 13.84 -24.07
C SER A 110 19.51 14.77 -25.14
N PHE A 111 18.43 15.50 -24.83
CA PHE A 111 17.87 16.51 -25.74
C PHE A 111 18.86 17.65 -25.97
N ILE A 112 19.48 18.19 -24.90
CA ILE A 112 20.49 19.26 -25.01
C ILE A 112 21.64 18.82 -25.92
N ILE A 113 22.18 17.62 -25.69
CA ILE A 113 23.27 17.06 -26.50
C ILE A 113 22.83 16.88 -27.96
N ALA A 114 21.64 16.33 -28.19
CA ALA A 114 21.13 16.12 -29.55
C ALA A 114 20.90 17.44 -30.31
N PHE A 115 20.43 18.49 -29.64
CA PHE A 115 20.27 19.81 -30.24
C PHE A 115 21.60 20.51 -30.50
N TYR A 116 22.63 20.28 -29.69
CA TYR A 116 23.95 20.87 -29.90
C TYR A 116 24.75 20.17 -31.03
N LEU A 117 24.51 18.87 -31.24
CA LEU A 117 25.12 18.08 -32.32
C LEU A 117 24.42 18.23 -33.68
N MET A 118 23.22 18.82 -33.70
CA MET A 118 22.42 19.06 -34.91
C MET A 118 22.71 20.45 -35.48
#